data_AF-A0A534ABT1-F1
#
_entry.id   AF-A0A534ABT1-F1
#
_cell.length_a   1.000
_cell.length_b   1.000
_cell.length_c   1.000
_cell.angle_alpha   90.00
_cell.angle_beta   90.00
_cell.angle_gamma   90.00
#
_symmetry.space_group_name_H-M   'P 1'
#
loop_
_entity.id
_entity.type
_entity.pdbx_description
1 polymer ?
#
loop_
_entity_poly.entity_id
_entity_poly.type
_entity_poly.pdbx_seq_one_letter_code
_entity_poly.pdbx_strand_id
1 'polypeptide(L)' 'MRLLLARHKMLRITCQHASRLLSQQEDAPLPFGKRVRLRLHLAVCDACSNVARQFAAIRLALQDWRERD' A
#
# COMPACT_ATOMS: atom_id res chain seq x y z
N MET A 1 -1.23 -22.84 10.04
CA MET A 1 -1.75 -23.50 8.82
C MET A 1 -1.64 -22.51 7.67
N ARG A 2 -0.49 -22.54 6.99
CA ARG A 2 -0.14 -21.68 5.85
C ARG A 2 -1.01 -22.09 4.67
N LEU A 3 -2.13 -21.39 4.46
CA LEU A 3 -2.92 -21.58 3.25
C LEU A 3 -2.16 -20.99 2.06
N LEU A 4 -1.47 -21.90 1.37
CA LEU A 4 -0.92 -21.76 0.03
C LEU A 4 -2.06 -21.49 -0.97
N LEU A 5 -2.56 -20.27 -1.02
CA LEU A 5 -3.45 -19.82 -2.09
C LEU A 5 -2.83 -18.58 -2.74
N ALA A 6 -1.68 -18.82 -3.38
CA ALA A 6 -1.34 -18.04 -4.55
C ALA A 6 -2.50 -18.16 -5.55
N ARG A 7 -2.77 -17.05 -6.26
CA ARG A 7 -3.64 -16.95 -7.45
C ARG A 7 -5.10 -16.82 -7.00
N HIS A 8 -5.84 -15.75 -7.29
CA HIS A 8 -6.18 -15.36 -8.65
C HIS A 8 -6.65 -13.89 -8.65
N LYS A 9 -5.80 -13.00 -9.16
CA LYS A 9 -6.02 -12.15 -10.37
C LYS A 9 -7.32 -11.34 -10.53
N MET A 10 -8.34 -11.43 -9.68
CA MET A 10 -9.70 -11.16 -10.14
C MET A 10 -10.21 -9.74 -9.88
N LEU A 11 -9.54 -8.94 -9.03
CA LEU A 11 -9.92 -7.53 -8.82
C LEU A 11 -8.71 -6.59 -8.95
N ARG A 12 -8.25 -6.53 -10.20
CA ARG A 12 -7.65 -5.38 -10.91
C ARG A 12 -6.19 -4.94 -10.69
N ILE A 13 -5.40 -5.42 -9.71
CA ILE A 13 -3.92 -5.25 -9.71
C ILE A 13 -3.21 -6.36 -8.88
N THR A 14 -1.95 -6.70 -9.20
CA THR A 14 -1.15 -7.72 -8.45
C THR A 14 -0.50 -7.12 -7.20
N CYS A 15 -0.06 -7.96 -6.24
CA CYS A 15 0.67 -7.49 -5.06
C CYS A 15 1.94 -6.68 -5.41
N GLN A 16 2.67 -7.08 -6.46
CA GLN A 16 3.82 -6.32 -6.97
C GLN A 16 3.43 -4.95 -7.53
N HIS A 17 2.28 -4.87 -8.21
CA HIS A 17 1.79 -3.58 -8.68
C HIS A 17 1.28 -2.72 -7.51
N ALA A 18 0.64 -3.33 -6.51
CA ALA A 18 0.21 -2.64 -5.30
C ALA A 18 1.40 -2.07 -4.52
N SER A 19 2.48 -2.83 -4.33
CA SER A 19 3.69 -2.33 -3.68
C SER A 19 4.34 -1.19 -4.47
N ARG A 20 4.36 -1.26 -5.80
CA ARG A 20 4.82 -0.16 -6.64
C ARG A 20 3.93 1.09 -6.50
N LEU A 21 2.61 0.94 -6.45
CA LEU A 21 1.70 2.07 -6.23
C LEU A 21 1.86 2.66 -4.83
N LEU A 22 2.07 1.84 -3.80
CA LEU A 22 2.36 2.30 -2.44
C LEU A 22 3.62 3.16 -2.42
N SER A 23 4.72 2.69 -3.02
CA SER A 23 5.96 3.48 -3.14
C SER A 23 5.72 4.79 -3.90
N GLN A 24 5.04 4.73 -5.05
CA GLN A 24 4.73 5.94 -5.84
C GLN A 24 3.89 6.97 -5.07
N GLN A 25 3.02 6.52 -4.16
CA GLN A 25 2.21 7.39 -3.33
C GLN A 25 3.04 8.19 -2.31
N GLU A 26 4.21 7.67 -1.90
CA GLU A 26 5.13 8.38 -1.01
C GLU A 26 5.82 9.55 -1.74
N ASP A 27 6.12 9.37 -3.02
CA ASP A 27 6.79 10.39 -3.84
C ASP A 27 5.80 11.46 -4.35
N ALA A 28 4.61 11.04 -4.80
CA ALA A 28 3.62 11.92 -5.40
C ALA A 28 2.17 11.41 -5.26
N PRO A 29 1.16 12.29 -5.27
CA PRO A 29 -0.23 11.86 -5.26
C PRO A 29 -0.58 10.96 -6.44
N LEU A 30 -1.13 9.78 -6.16
CA LEU A 30 -1.60 8.87 -7.20
C LEU A 30 -2.82 9.45 -7.96
N PRO A 31 -2.92 9.25 -9.28
CA PRO A 31 -4.15 9.47 -10.05
C PRO A 31 -5.33 8.70 -9.45
N PHE A 32 -6.52 9.30 -9.48
CA PHE A 32 -7.73 8.77 -8.83
C PHE A 32 -7.99 7.29 -9.14
N GLY A 33 -7.92 6.89 -10.41
CA GLY A 33 -8.14 5.49 -10.81
C GLY A 33 -7.12 4.50 -10.22
N LYS A 34 -5.86 4.89 -10.09
CA LYS A 34 -4.82 4.06 -9.43
C LYS A 34 -5.07 3.96 -7.93
N ARG A 35 -5.45 5.09 -7.30
CA ARG A 35 -5.79 5.16 -5.88
C ARG A 35 -6.96 4.25 -5.51
N VAL A 36 -8.03 4.25 -6.31
CA VAL A 36 -9.19 3.38 -6.07
C VAL A 36 -8.81 1.90 -6.20
N ARG A 37 -8.07 1.52 -7.25
CA ARG A 37 -7.60 0.12 -7.42
C ARG A 37 -6.73 -0.33 -6.25
N LEU A 38 -5.82 0.55 -5.79
CA LEU A 38 -4.98 0.25 -4.64
C LEU A 38 -5.81 0.01 -3.39
N ARG A 39 -6.77 0.90 -3.07
CA ARG A 39 -7.65 0.73 -1.90
C ARG A 39 -8.44 -0.58 -1.94
N LEU A 40 -8.97 -0.95 -3.09
CA LEU A 40 -9.67 -2.24 -3.25
C LEU A 40 -8.75 -3.44 -2.99
N HIS A 41 -7.50 -3.38 -3.45
CA HIS A 41 -6.53 -4.44 -3.20
C HIS A 41 -6.13 -4.53 -1.71
N LEU A 42 -5.94 -3.40 -1.05
CA LEU A 42 -5.60 -3.37 0.38
C LEU A 42 -6.72 -3.96 1.24
N ALA A 43 -7.99 -3.76 0.87
CA ALA A 43 -9.14 -4.32 1.58
C ALA A 43 -9.18 -5.86 1.60
N VAL A 44 -8.49 -6.54 0.68
CA VAL A 44 -8.51 -8.01 0.54
C VAL A 44 -7.15 -8.68 0.78
N CYS A 45 -6.07 -7.90 0.91
CA CYS A 45 -4.72 -8.42 1.06
C CYS A 45 -4.03 -7.88 2.31
N ASP A 46 -3.98 -8.71 3.35
CA ASP A 46 -3.36 -8.35 4.63
C ASP A 46 -1.88 -7.99 4.50
N ALA A 47 -1.15 -8.71 3.63
CA ALA A 47 0.26 -8.46 3.40
C ALA A 47 0.49 -7.04 2.85
N CYS A 48 -0.25 -6.64 1.80
CA CYS A 48 -0.14 -5.29 1.23
C CYS A 48 -0.68 -4.22 2.18
N SER A 49 -1.74 -4.51 2.95
CA SER A 49 -2.23 -3.63 4.02
C SER A 49 -1.18 -3.38 5.10
N ASN A 50 -0.39 -4.40 5.45
CA ASN A 50 0.70 -4.25 6.41
C ASN A 50 1.81 -3.34 5.88
N VAL A 51 2.16 -3.45 4.60
CA VAL A 51 3.14 -2.55 3.97
C VAL A 51 2.63 -1.10 3.95
N ALA A 52 1.35 -0.88 3.63
CA ALA A 52 0.75 0.45 3.65
C ALA A 52 0.82 1.10 5.03
N ARG A 53 0.58 0.33 6.10
CA ARG A 53 0.73 0.80 7.49
C ARG A 53 2.17 1.14 7.84
N GLN A 54 3.16 0.38 7.36
CA GLN A 54 4.57 0.69 7.57
C GLN A 54 4.96 2.04 6.96
N PHE A 55 4.55 2.31 5.71
CA PHE A 55 4.76 3.63 5.10
C PHE A 55 4.08 4.76 5.89
N ALA A 56 2.86 4.55 6.37
CA ALA A 56 2.19 5.54 7.23
C ALA A 56 2.97 5.81 8.53
N ALA A 57 3.50 4.77 9.19
CA ALA A 57 4.30 4.90 10.40
C ALA A 57 5.58 5.72 10.15
N ILE A 58 6.29 5.45 9.04
CA ILE A 58 7.49 6.21 8.65
C ILE A 58 7.13 7.68 8.41
N ARG A 59 6.04 7.96 7.68
CA ARG A 59 5.61 9.35 7.43
C ARG A 59 5.30 10.10 8.71
N LEU A 60 4.58 9.48 9.64
CA LEU A 60 4.25 10.09 10.94
C LEU A 60 5.52 10.35 11.74
N ALA A 61 6.47 9.41 11.77
CA ALA A 61 7.75 9.60 12.45
C ALA A 61 8.57 10.75 11.85
N LEU A 62 8.60 10.88 10.52
CA LEU A 62 9.29 12.00 9.85
C LEU A 62 8.62 13.35 10.12
N GLN A 63 7.28 13.38 10.23
CA GLN A 63 6.53 14.59 10.55
C GLN A 63 6.79 15.03 11.99
N ASP A 64 6.72 14.09 12.94
CA ASP A 64 7.06 14.33 14.35
C ASP A 64 8.52 14.80 14.51
N TRP A 65 9.46 14.21 13.75
CA TRP A 65 10.84 14.66 13.75
C TRP A 65 10.99 16.10 13.25
N ARG A 66 10.32 16.46 12.14
CA ARG A 66 10.35 17.82 11.60
C ARG A 66 9.72 18.87 12.52
N GLU A 67 8.75 18.51 13.36
CA GLU A 67 8.12 19.43 14.30
C GLU A 67 8.97 19.70 15.56
N ARG A 68 9.88 18.78 15.89
CA ARG A 68 10.77 18.89 17.06
C ARG A 68 12.04 19.69 16.81
N ASP A 69 12.44 19.82 15.54
CA ASP A 69 13.54 20.67 15.09
C ASP A 69 13.05 22.12 14.87
#